data_AF-A0A919NSZ7-F1
#
_entry.id   AF-A0A919NSZ7-F1
#
_cell.length_a   1.000
_cell.length_b   1.000
_cell.length_c   1.000
_cell.angle_alpha   90.00
_cell.angle_beta   90.00
_cell.angle_gamma   90.00
#
_symmetry.space_group_name_H-M   'P 1'
#
loop_
_entity.id
_entity.type
_entity.pdbx_description
1 polymer ?
#
loop_
_entity_poly.entity_id
_entity_poly.type
_entity_poly.pdbx_seq_one_letter_code
_entity_poly.pdbx_strand_id
1 'polypeptide(L)'
;MTEVEQLAAQVPGGGPPPRFDRITGPDRTGTAFAVVDEVGRFVDIGLHPAWWLALGPAGVADALLEALATARLKAALVPMILRRHGHTPSSILVVEQHTVGNVAFLDAARGRIAEASRLIADADPEPPAARVITGTHGLFRLHVRGSRIDRAEVTGVPDTDRLVADAREVLMALTSGHATDDRGTR
;
A
#
# COMPACT_ATOMS: atom_id res chain seq x y z
N MET A 1 14.56 -5.63 -12.17
CA MET A 1 15.23 -4.44 -11.61
C MET A 1 14.16 -3.42 -11.30
N THR A 2 14.03 -2.99 -10.05
CA THR A 2 12.96 -2.08 -9.61
C THR A 2 13.36 -0.61 -9.82
N GLU A 3 12.39 0.28 -10.00
CA GLU A 3 12.61 1.73 -10.18
C GLU A 3 13.45 2.34 -9.04
N VAL A 4 13.24 1.85 -7.82
CA VAL A 4 14.03 2.20 -6.62
C VAL A 4 15.50 1.80 -6.77
N GLU A 5 15.80 0.63 -7.34
CA GLU A 5 17.17 0.18 -7.60
C GLU A 5 17.84 1.02 -8.69
N GLN A 6 17.12 1.41 -9.75
CA GLN A 6 17.66 2.30 -10.79
C GLN A 6 17.99 3.69 -10.24
N LEU A 7 17.12 4.25 -9.39
CA LEU A 7 17.37 5.55 -8.77
C LEU A 7 18.57 5.48 -7.81
N ALA A 8 18.63 4.45 -6.96
CA ALA A 8 19.74 4.27 -6.01
C ALA A 8 21.08 4.04 -6.73
N ALA A 9 21.09 3.37 -7.89
CA ALA A 9 22.30 3.16 -8.68
C ALA A 9 22.83 4.43 -9.38
N GLN A 10 21.99 5.46 -9.56
CA GLN A 10 22.37 6.72 -10.20
C GLN A 10 22.94 7.76 -9.22
N VAL A 11 22.81 7.54 -7.90
CA VAL A 11 23.34 8.46 -6.89
C VAL A 11 24.79 8.08 -6.55
N PRO A 12 25.76 9.01 -6.67
CA PRO A 12 27.13 8.76 -6.24
C PRO A 12 27.18 8.40 -4.75
N GLY A 13 27.94 7.36 -4.39
CA GLY A 13 28.14 6.96 -3.00
C GLY A 13 28.63 8.13 -2.14
N GLY A 14 27.91 8.42 -1.05
CA GLY A 14 28.18 9.56 -0.16
C GLY A 14 27.40 10.85 -0.46
N GLY A 15 26.60 10.90 -1.53
CA GLY A 15 25.63 11.96 -1.76
C GLY A 15 24.44 11.91 -0.78
N PRO A 16 23.68 13.02 -0.61
CA PRO A 16 22.44 12.99 0.14
C PRO A 16 21.51 11.91 -0.42
N PRO A 17 20.81 11.14 0.42
CA PRO A 17 19.98 10.05 -0.05
C PRO A 17 18.93 10.58 -1.04
N PRO A 18 18.65 9.86 -2.14
CA PRO A 18 17.56 10.21 -3.04
C PRO A 18 16.27 10.29 -2.23
N ARG A 19 15.51 11.36 -2.42
CA ARG A 19 14.20 11.53 -1.78
C ARG A 19 13.23 10.59 -2.46
N PHE A 20 12.73 9.60 -1.73
CA PHE A 20 11.69 8.70 -2.21
C PHE A 20 10.31 9.21 -1.78
N ASP A 21 10.00 10.45 -2.17
CA ASP A 21 8.75 11.09 -1.77
C ASP A 21 7.52 10.40 -2.39
N ARG A 22 7.73 9.63 -3.48
CA ARG A 22 6.68 8.90 -4.19
C ARG A 22 7.22 7.56 -4.71
N ILE A 23 6.60 6.47 -4.26
CA ILE A 23 6.91 5.10 -4.64
C ILE A 23 5.66 4.47 -5.23
N THR A 24 5.73 4.09 -6.51
CA THR A 24 4.60 3.55 -7.24
C THR A 24 4.60 2.01 -7.22
N GLY A 25 3.47 1.41 -6.88
CA GLY A 25 3.22 -0.03 -6.96
C GLY A 25 2.08 -0.33 -7.93
N PRO A 26 2.30 -1.11 -9.00
CA PRO A 26 1.22 -1.60 -9.84
C PRO A 26 0.57 -2.86 -9.25
N ASP A 27 -0.64 -3.16 -9.69
CA ASP A 27 -1.22 -4.50 -9.58
C ASP A 27 -0.56 -5.48 -10.57
N ARG A 28 -0.86 -6.78 -10.48
CA ARG A 28 -0.33 -7.80 -11.40
C ARG A 28 -0.63 -7.55 -12.88
N THR A 29 -1.74 -6.88 -13.20
CA THR A 29 -2.13 -6.61 -14.59
C THR A 29 -1.47 -5.34 -15.14
N GLY A 30 -0.91 -4.50 -14.27
CA GLY A 30 -0.38 -3.18 -14.63
C GLY A 30 -1.48 -2.17 -14.98
N THR A 31 -2.74 -2.44 -14.64
CA THR A 31 -3.88 -1.57 -14.96
C THR A 31 -4.39 -0.78 -13.76
N ALA A 32 -3.97 -1.12 -12.54
CA ALA A 32 -4.14 -0.30 -11.35
C ALA A 32 -2.79 0.03 -10.74
N PHE A 33 -2.64 1.23 -10.19
CA PHE A 33 -1.44 1.64 -9.48
C PHE A 33 -1.77 2.45 -8.24
N ALA A 34 -0.90 2.36 -7.24
CA ALA A 34 -0.94 3.14 -6.03
C ALA A 34 0.42 3.79 -5.80
N VAL A 35 0.41 4.97 -5.20
CA VAL A 35 1.58 5.75 -4.84
C VAL A 35 1.59 5.91 -3.33
N VAL A 36 2.74 5.63 -2.73
CA VAL A 36 2.99 5.82 -1.30
C VAL A 36 4.23 6.68 -1.08
N ASP A 37 4.38 7.24 0.10
CA ASP A 37 5.63 7.90 0.52
C ASP A 37 6.69 6.88 0.97
N GLU A 38 7.85 7.38 1.40
CA GLU A 38 8.98 6.56 1.87
C GLU A 38 8.66 5.67 3.09
N VAL A 39 7.63 6.01 3.88
CA VAL A 39 7.17 5.21 5.02
C VAL A 39 5.96 4.33 4.68
N GLY A 40 5.52 4.31 3.43
CA GLY A 40 4.40 3.48 2.95
C GLY A 40 3.01 4.06 3.24
N ARG A 41 2.91 5.35 3.59
CA ARG A 41 1.62 6.05 3.70
C ARG A 41 1.05 6.32 2.33
N PHE A 42 -0.26 6.23 2.23
CA PHE A 42 -0.99 6.46 0.99
C PHE A 42 -0.83 7.91 0.51
N VAL A 43 -0.53 8.08 -0.78
CA VAL A 43 -0.44 9.39 -1.44
C VAL A 43 -1.47 9.50 -2.57
N ASP A 44 -1.53 8.51 -3.44
CA ASP A 44 -2.40 8.55 -4.63
C ASP A 44 -2.72 7.16 -5.20
N ILE A 45 -3.74 7.07 -6.05
CA ILE A 45 -4.06 5.89 -6.86
C ILE A 45 -4.44 6.31 -8.28
N GLY A 46 -4.40 5.36 -9.21
CA GLY A 46 -5.02 5.52 -10.50
C GLY A 46 -5.27 4.20 -11.23
N LEU A 47 -5.99 4.32 -12.34
CA LEU A 47 -6.36 3.23 -13.23
C LEU A 47 -5.91 3.57 -14.65
N HIS A 48 -5.31 2.59 -15.33
CA HIS A 48 -4.97 2.68 -16.74
C HIS A 48 -6.26 2.56 -17.58
N PRO A 49 -6.43 3.26 -18.72
CA PRO A 49 -7.65 3.19 -19.53
C PRO A 49 -8.12 1.77 -19.92
N ALA A 50 -7.20 0.81 -19.97
CA ALA A 50 -7.49 -0.59 -20.27
C ALA A 50 -8.05 -1.41 -19.09
N TRP A 51 -8.19 -0.83 -17.89
CA TRP A 51 -8.61 -1.53 -16.67
C TRP A 51 -9.97 -2.23 -16.84
N TRP A 52 -10.89 -1.60 -17.59
CA TRP A 52 -12.23 -2.15 -17.81
C TRP A 52 -12.17 -3.53 -18.50
N LEU A 53 -11.28 -3.66 -19.49
CA LEU A 53 -11.11 -4.91 -20.23
C LEU A 53 -10.33 -5.95 -19.44
N ALA A 54 -9.33 -5.52 -18.67
CA ALA A 54 -8.42 -6.42 -17.96
C ALA A 54 -9.01 -6.96 -16.64
N LEU A 55 -9.72 -6.12 -15.88
CA LEU A 55 -10.20 -6.41 -14.54
C LEU A 55 -11.74 -6.49 -14.47
N GLY A 56 -12.41 -5.66 -15.27
CA GLY A 56 -13.83 -5.38 -15.11
C GLY A 56 -14.18 -4.70 -13.77
N PRO A 57 -15.45 -4.36 -13.55
CA PRO A 57 -15.89 -3.68 -12.33
C PRO A 57 -15.73 -4.53 -11.08
N ALA A 58 -15.79 -5.86 -11.19
CA ALA A 58 -15.63 -6.76 -10.06
C ALA A 58 -14.17 -6.87 -9.57
N GLY A 59 -13.18 -6.77 -10.48
CA GLY A 59 -11.77 -6.96 -10.16
C GLY A 59 -11.02 -5.70 -9.73
N VAL A 60 -11.61 -4.51 -9.96
CA VAL A 60 -10.90 -3.24 -9.74
C VAL A 60 -10.60 -2.95 -8.27
N ALA A 61 -11.48 -3.33 -7.35
CA ALA A 61 -11.24 -3.19 -5.91
C ALA A 61 -10.00 -3.99 -5.47
N ASP A 62 -9.94 -5.26 -5.85
CA ASP A 62 -8.82 -6.13 -5.51
C ASP A 62 -7.52 -5.65 -6.16
N ALA A 63 -7.58 -5.18 -7.40
CA ALA A 63 -6.41 -4.64 -8.10
C ALA A 63 -5.87 -3.37 -7.43
N LEU A 64 -6.73 -2.46 -6.97
CA LEU A 64 -6.31 -1.25 -6.24
C LEU A 64 -5.67 -1.61 -4.89
N LEU A 65 -6.22 -2.58 -4.16
CA LEU A 65 -5.62 -3.07 -2.91
C LEU A 65 -4.28 -3.78 -3.16
N GLU A 66 -4.18 -4.56 -4.23
CA GLU A 66 -2.95 -5.21 -4.62
C GLU A 66 -1.86 -4.19 -4.99
N ALA A 67 -2.22 -3.17 -5.78
CA ALA A 67 -1.34 -2.06 -6.13
C ALA A 67 -0.81 -1.35 -4.87
N LEU A 68 -1.69 -1.06 -3.90
CA LEU A 68 -1.29 -0.47 -2.62
C LEU A 68 -0.35 -1.37 -1.82
N ALA A 69 -0.62 -2.67 -1.77
CA ALA A 69 0.27 -3.64 -1.11
C ALA A 69 1.64 -3.72 -1.80
N THR A 70 1.67 -3.69 -3.14
CA THR A 70 2.92 -3.63 -3.92
C THR A 70 3.70 -2.35 -3.61
N ALA A 71 3.03 -1.19 -3.55
CA ALA A 71 3.66 0.10 -3.27
C ALA A 71 4.29 0.12 -1.87
N ARG A 72 3.55 -0.35 -0.86
CA ARG A 72 4.04 -0.48 0.53
C ARG A 72 5.21 -1.45 0.66
N LEU A 73 5.15 -2.58 -0.03
CA LEU A 73 6.24 -3.54 -0.04
C LEU A 73 7.50 -2.93 -0.64
N LYS A 74 7.38 -2.17 -1.74
CA LYS A 74 8.51 -1.43 -2.31
C LYS A 74 9.08 -0.40 -1.31
N ALA A 75 8.21 0.37 -0.64
CA ALA A 75 8.65 1.33 0.38
C ALA A 75 9.40 0.66 1.54
N ALA A 76 8.92 -0.48 2.04
CA ALA A 76 9.60 -1.24 3.09
C ALA A 76 11.02 -1.73 2.69
N LEU A 77 11.30 -1.87 1.40
CA LEU A 77 12.61 -2.30 0.89
C LEU A 77 13.60 -1.15 0.68
N VAL A 78 13.12 0.11 0.64
CA VAL A 78 13.97 1.29 0.43
C VAL A 78 15.14 1.37 1.41
N PRO A 79 14.95 1.20 2.75
CA PRO A 79 16.07 1.26 3.69
C PRO A 79 17.12 0.18 3.44
N MET A 80 16.71 -1.01 3.01
CA MET A 80 17.62 -2.12 2.72
C MET A 80 18.45 -1.84 1.46
N ILE A 81 17.82 -1.30 0.41
CA ILE A 81 18.50 -0.92 -0.84
C ILE A 81 19.49 0.22 -0.57
N LEU A 82 19.07 1.26 0.16
CA LEU A 82 19.95 2.38 0.52
C LEU A 82 21.19 1.92 1.30
N ARG A 83 21.01 1.06 2.31
CA ARG A 83 22.14 0.49 3.08
C ARG A 83 23.10 -0.29 2.20
N ARG A 84 22.60 -1.08 1.24
CA ARG A 84 23.44 -1.83 0.28
C ARG A 84 24.32 -0.91 -0.57
N HIS A 85 23.86 0.30 -0.87
CA HIS A 85 24.58 1.31 -1.63
C HIS A 85 25.37 2.31 -0.76
N GLY A 86 25.52 2.02 0.54
CA GLY A 86 26.32 2.86 1.45
C GLY A 86 25.62 4.16 1.88
N HIS A 87 24.32 4.29 1.63
CA HIS A 87 23.52 5.40 2.15
C HIS A 87 22.96 5.03 3.53
N THR A 88 23.36 5.78 4.55
CA THR A 88 22.78 5.65 5.89
C THR A 88 21.42 6.35 5.88
N PRO A 89 20.30 5.64 6.10
CA PRO A 89 19.01 6.31 6.24
C PRO A 89 19.04 7.20 7.49
N SER A 90 18.78 8.50 7.31
CA SER A 90 18.57 9.43 8.41
C SER A 90 17.21 9.12 9.05
N SER A 91 17.21 8.16 9.99
CA SER A 91 16.14 7.76 10.92
C SER A 91 15.56 6.36 10.71
N ILE A 92 15.38 5.69 11.86
CA ILE A 92 14.51 4.54 12.18
C ILE A 92 15.17 3.14 12.20
N LEU A 93 15.28 2.67 13.45
CA LEU A 93 15.25 1.32 14.04
C LEU A 93 15.66 0.13 13.15
N VAL A 94 16.77 -0.47 13.55
CA VAL A 94 17.33 -1.72 13.07
C VAL A 94 16.41 -2.88 13.50
N VAL A 95 15.79 -3.54 12.53
CA VAL A 95 15.40 -4.95 12.66
C VAL A 95 16.36 -5.75 11.77
N GLU A 96 17.01 -6.73 12.37
CA GLU A 96 18.09 -7.52 11.78
C GLU A 96 17.68 -8.24 10.49
N GLN A 97 18.62 -8.26 9.56
CA GLN A 97 18.48 -8.64 8.18
C GLN A 97 18.73 -10.16 8.00
N HIS A 98 17.90 -10.80 7.19
CA HIS A 98 18.32 -11.98 6.42
C HIS A 98 18.17 -11.68 4.93
N THR A 99 19.31 -11.69 4.25
CA THR A 99 19.52 -11.42 2.82
C THR A 99 19.02 -12.57 1.95
N VAL A 100 18.56 -12.28 0.72
CA VAL A 100 18.78 -13.00 -0.57
C VAL A 100 17.67 -12.61 -1.56
N GLY A 101 18.02 -12.35 -2.83
CA GLY A 101 17.27 -11.49 -3.75
C GLY A 101 16.28 -12.13 -4.75
N ASN A 102 15.90 -11.27 -5.70
CA ASN A 102 15.06 -11.47 -6.90
C ASN A 102 13.55 -11.67 -6.66
N VAL A 103 12.70 -11.44 -7.67
CA VAL A 103 11.22 -11.36 -7.61
C VAL A 103 10.53 -12.46 -6.79
N ALA A 104 11.10 -13.66 -6.71
CA ALA A 104 10.65 -14.73 -5.82
C ALA A 104 10.71 -14.36 -4.32
N PHE A 105 11.59 -13.45 -3.93
CA PHE A 105 11.65 -12.85 -2.61
C PHE A 105 10.42 -12.01 -2.30
N LEU A 106 9.84 -11.29 -3.27
CA LEU A 106 8.62 -10.51 -3.03
C LEU A 106 7.43 -11.42 -2.76
N ASP A 107 7.32 -12.52 -3.49
CA ASP A 107 6.28 -13.52 -3.25
C ASP A 107 6.53 -14.31 -1.94
N ALA A 108 7.78 -14.67 -1.64
CA ALA A 108 8.14 -15.29 -0.37
C ALA A 108 7.98 -14.35 0.84
N ALA A 109 8.23 -13.05 0.65
CA ALA A 109 7.97 -12.02 1.65
C ALA A 109 6.47 -11.82 1.84
N ARG A 110 5.66 -11.79 0.76
CA ARG A 110 4.20 -11.79 0.84
C ARG A 110 3.67 -12.99 1.62
N GLY A 111 4.19 -14.19 1.36
CA GLY A 111 3.84 -15.40 2.11
C GLY A 111 4.15 -15.29 3.61
N ARG A 112 5.36 -14.86 3.97
CA ARG A 112 5.77 -14.69 5.38
C ARG A 112 5.01 -13.57 6.10
N ILE A 113 4.69 -12.47 5.42
CA ILE A 113 3.88 -11.39 5.98
C ILE A 113 2.45 -11.86 6.23
N ALA A 114 1.86 -12.63 5.32
CA ALA A 114 0.53 -13.21 5.49
C ALA A 114 0.49 -14.18 6.69
N GLU A 115 1.52 -15.01 6.86
CA GLU A 115 1.66 -15.94 7.99
C GLU A 115 1.84 -15.22 9.33
N ALA A 116 2.71 -14.20 9.39
CA ALA A 116 2.87 -13.36 10.58
C ALA A 116 1.57 -12.62 10.95
N SER A 117 0.84 -12.13 9.94
CA SER A 117 -0.46 -11.47 10.15
C SER A 117 -1.53 -12.42 10.70
N ARG A 118 -1.44 -13.72 10.38
CA ARG A 118 -2.32 -14.75 10.93
C ARG A 118 -2.02 -15.02 12.40
N LEU A 119 -0.75 -15.16 12.75
CA LEU A 119 -0.33 -15.38 14.13
C LEU A 119 -0.70 -14.22 15.07
N ILE A 120 -0.64 -12.98 14.57
CA ILE A 120 -1.06 -11.79 15.34
C ILE A 120 -2.59 -11.76 15.50
N ALA A 121 -3.35 -12.16 14.46
CA ALA A 121 -4.81 -12.22 14.54
C ALA A 121 -5.32 -13.30 15.51
N ASP A 122 -4.57 -14.39 15.69
CA ASP A 122 -4.91 -15.45 16.65
C ASP A 122 -4.57 -15.07 18.11
N ALA A 123 -3.80 -14.00 18.34
CA ALA A 123 -3.34 -13.57 19.66
C ALA A 123 -4.26 -12.55 20.36
N ASP A 124 -5.22 -11.96 19.65
CA ASP A 124 -6.12 -10.93 20.17
C ASP A 124 -7.57 -11.48 20.24
N PRO A 125 -8.10 -11.83 21.43
CA PRO A 125 -9.35 -12.57 21.55
C PRO A 125 -10.61 -11.75 21.21
N GLU A 126 -10.51 -10.43 21.09
CA GLU A 126 -11.59 -9.55 20.63
C GLU A 126 -11.19 -8.85 19.32
N PRO A 127 -11.70 -9.31 18.15
CA PRO A 127 -11.43 -8.62 16.90
C PRO A 127 -12.02 -7.20 16.97
N PRO A 128 -11.27 -6.16 16.55
CA PRO A 128 -11.79 -4.79 16.51
C PRO A 128 -13.11 -4.73 15.74
N ALA A 129 -14.01 -3.83 16.14
CA ALA A 129 -15.26 -3.63 15.42
C ALA A 129 -14.97 -3.31 13.94
N ALA A 130 -15.61 -4.06 13.04
CA ALA A 130 -15.49 -3.80 11.61
C ALA A 130 -16.18 -2.46 11.31
N ARG A 131 -15.43 -1.55 10.67
CA ARG A 131 -15.96 -0.27 10.17
C ARG A 131 -15.97 -0.28 8.65
N VAL A 132 -16.96 0.39 8.06
CA VAL A 132 -17.05 0.58 6.61
C VAL A 132 -16.83 2.04 6.30
N ILE A 133 -15.83 2.32 5.46
CA ILE A 133 -15.55 3.66 4.93
C ILE A 133 -16.06 3.69 3.49
N THR A 134 -16.90 4.66 3.15
CA THR A 134 -17.53 4.79 1.83
C THR A 134 -17.15 6.14 1.23
N GLY A 135 -16.79 6.18 -0.05
CA GLY A 135 -16.49 7.43 -0.76
C GLY A 135 -17.76 8.25 -0.99
N THR A 136 -17.59 9.54 -1.29
CA THR A 136 -18.71 10.49 -1.46
C THR A 136 -19.77 10.00 -2.45
N HIS A 137 -19.36 9.37 -3.56
CA HIS A 137 -20.30 8.88 -4.58
C HIS A 137 -20.80 7.46 -4.31
N GLY A 138 -20.33 6.81 -3.24
CA GLY A 138 -20.69 5.45 -2.88
C GLY A 138 -20.19 4.37 -3.84
N LEU A 139 -19.29 4.70 -4.76
CA LEU A 139 -18.76 3.78 -5.77
C LEU A 139 -17.69 2.86 -5.20
N PHE A 140 -16.94 3.31 -4.21
CA PHE A 140 -15.90 2.54 -3.54
C PHE A 140 -16.18 2.44 -2.05
N ARG A 141 -16.09 1.22 -1.52
CA ARG A 141 -16.27 0.91 -0.09
C ARG A 141 -15.11 0.09 0.42
N LEU A 142 -14.66 0.42 1.62
CA LEU A 142 -13.56 -0.26 2.30
C LEU A 142 -14.04 -0.79 3.64
N HIS A 143 -13.93 -2.09 3.84
CA HIS A 143 -14.16 -2.77 5.10
C HIS A 143 -12.84 -2.84 5.85
N VAL A 144 -12.81 -2.25 7.04
CA VAL A 144 -11.59 -2.05 7.83
C VAL A 144 -11.82 -2.62 9.22
N ARG A 145 -10.80 -3.29 9.76
CA ARG A 145 -10.75 -3.73 11.15
C ARG A 145 -9.50 -3.15 11.80
N GLY A 146 -9.68 -2.18 12.69
CA GLY A 146 -8.57 -1.39 13.24
C GLY A 146 -7.78 -0.65 12.14
N SER A 147 -6.50 -1.00 11.99
CA SER A 147 -5.60 -0.48 10.94
C SER A 147 -5.57 -1.34 9.68
N ARG A 148 -6.22 -2.52 9.68
CA ARG A 148 -6.18 -3.49 8.59
C ARG A 148 -7.36 -3.33 7.65
N ILE A 149 -7.08 -3.39 6.36
CA ILE A 149 -8.11 -3.52 5.32
C ILE A 149 -8.49 -5.00 5.23
N ASP A 150 -9.76 -5.32 5.44
CA ASP A 150 -10.30 -6.67 5.31
C ASP A 150 -10.72 -6.94 3.86
N ARG A 151 -11.43 -5.99 3.24
CA ARG A 151 -11.95 -6.08 1.87
C ARG A 151 -12.27 -4.71 1.29
N ALA A 152 -12.25 -4.59 -0.04
CA ALA A 152 -12.85 -3.47 -0.75
C ALA A 152 -13.96 -3.95 -1.69
N GLU A 153 -14.90 -3.07 -1.99
CA GLU A 153 -16.02 -3.32 -2.91
C GLU A 153 -16.21 -2.13 -3.85
N VAL A 154 -16.59 -2.44 -5.08
CA VAL A 154 -17.03 -1.44 -6.06
C VAL A 154 -18.47 -1.73 -6.46
N THR A 155 -19.29 -0.69 -6.48
CA THR A 155 -20.71 -0.79 -6.84
C THR A 155 -21.04 0.07 -8.05
N GLY A 156 -21.90 -0.45 -8.93
CA GLY A 156 -22.39 0.24 -10.12
C GLY A 156 -21.51 0.06 -11.36
N VAL A 157 -21.82 0.82 -12.42
CA VAL A 157 -20.96 0.98 -13.61
C VAL A 157 -20.22 2.30 -13.41
N PRO A 158 -18.99 2.27 -12.86
CA PRO A 158 -18.31 3.49 -12.48
C PRO A 158 -17.79 4.25 -13.70
N ASP A 159 -18.02 5.56 -13.69
CA ASP A 159 -17.11 6.49 -14.36
C ASP A 159 -15.73 6.37 -13.70
N THR A 160 -14.66 6.22 -14.51
CA THR A 160 -13.31 5.91 -14.00
C THR A 160 -12.82 7.01 -13.07
N ASP A 161 -13.07 8.27 -13.43
CA ASP A 161 -12.61 9.42 -12.63
C ASP A 161 -13.32 9.48 -11.28
N ARG A 162 -14.63 9.21 -11.24
CA ARG A 162 -15.40 9.17 -10.00
C ARG A 162 -14.99 8.00 -9.11
N LEU A 163 -14.72 6.83 -9.69
CA LEU A 163 -14.23 5.68 -8.93
C LEU A 163 -12.87 5.96 -8.31
N VAL A 164 -11.94 6.53 -9.08
CA VAL A 164 -10.61 6.91 -8.57
C VAL A 164 -10.73 7.98 -7.49
N ALA A 165 -11.62 8.95 -7.65
CA ALA A 165 -11.88 9.97 -6.63
C ALA A 165 -12.41 9.35 -5.32
N ASP A 166 -13.43 8.49 -5.40
CA ASP A 166 -13.99 7.79 -4.23
C ASP A 166 -12.95 6.90 -3.54
N ALA A 167 -12.20 6.12 -4.31
CA ALA A 167 -11.18 5.24 -3.77
C ALA A 167 -10.04 6.04 -3.10
N ARG A 168 -9.65 7.19 -3.68
CA ARG A 168 -8.66 8.10 -3.07
C ARG A 168 -9.17 8.66 -1.75
N GLU A 169 -10.41 9.14 -1.71
CA GLU A 169 -11.04 9.68 -0.51
C GLU A 169 -11.05 8.63 0.63
N VAL A 170 -11.52 7.42 0.32
CA VAL A 170 -11.62 6.32 1.28
C VAL A 170 -10.25 5.90 1.81
N LEU A 171 -9.23 5.80 0.95
CA LEU A 171 -7.87 5.46 1.37
C LEU A 171 -7.18 6.58 2.15
N MET A 172 -7.46 7.85 1.83
CA MET A 172 -6.99 8.99 2.64
C MET A 172 -7.65 9.00 4.02
N ALA A 173 -8.95 8.73 4.10
CA ALA A 173 -9.67 8.63 5.37
C ALA A 173 -9.08 7.53 6.28
N LEU A 174 -8.60 6.43 5.71
CA LEU A 174 -7.88 5.39 6.45
C LEU A 174 -6.58 5.92 7.09
N THR A 175 -5.82 6.76 6.37
CA THR A 175 -4.58 7.36 6.90
C THR A 175 -4.82 8.43 7.96
N SER A 176 -5.93 9.16 7.85
CA SER A 176 -6.31 10.22 8.80
C SER A 176 -7.03 9.68 10.04
N GLY A 177 -7.60 8.48 9.95
CA GLY A 177 -8.40 7.82 11.00
C GLY A 177 -7.63 7.33 12.24
N HIS A 178 -6.43 7.88 12.50
CA HIS A 178 -5.75 7.79 13.80
C HIS A 178 -6.14 8.94 14.76
N ALA A 179 -7.06 9.83 14.34
CA ALA A 179 -7.38 11.07 15.06
C ALA A 179 -8.85 11.26 15.48
N THR A 180 -9.72 10.25 15.36
CA THR A 180 -11.11 10.39 15.82
C THR A 180 -11.59 9.12 16.51
N ASP A 181 -11.03 8.91 17.70
CA ASP A 181 -11.74 8.27 18.78
C ASP A 181 -12.74 9.32 19.32
N ASP A 182 -13.93 9.31 18.74
CA ASP A 182 -15.04 10.15 19.16
C ASP A 182 -15.44 9.70 20.57
N ARG A 183 -14.95 10.44 21.57
CA ARG A 183 -15.46 10.39 22.95
C ARG A 183 -16.89 10.93 22.94
N GLY A 184 -17.82 10.10 22.49
CA GLY A 184 -19.23 10.17 22.85
C GLY A 184 -19.42 9.64 24.27
N THR A 185 -18.92 10.37 25.28
CA THR A 185 -19.39 10.22 26.65
C THR A 185 -20.21 11.43 27.05
N ARG A 186 -21.47 11.13 27.36
CA ARG A 186 -22.50 11.87 28.12
C ARG A 186 -23.46 12.73 27.32
#